data_AF-A0A5J4VYV3-F1
#
_entry.id   AF-A0A5J4VYV3-F1
#
_cell.length_a   1.000
_cell.length_b   1.000
_cell.length_c   1.000
_cell.angle_alpha   90.00
_cell.angle_beta   90.00
_cell.angle_gamma   90.00
#
_symmetry.space_group_name_H-M   'P 1'
#
loop_
_entity.id
_entity.type
_entity.pdbx_description
1 polymer ?
#
loop_
_entity_poly.entity_id
_entity_poly.type
_entity_poly.pdbx_seq_one_letter_code
_entity_poly.pdbx_strand_id
1 'polypeptide(L)'
;MYLCLILEYCAGGDLRKVIADLQKLPEAERLKRVIGLLSQIARALNHLHTHGVVHRDIKPENIFLMEDGTVRLGDFGLSKELTENYYATLAGTKIYLAAEVWMFRRMNFSADMFAIGLVVFELLTGQHPFNANNEQAIIDKIKKG
;
A
#
# COMPACT_ATOMS: atom_id res chain seq x y z
N MET A 1 -27.16 -8.97 14.68
CA MET A 1 -26.43 -7.75 15.05
C MET A 1 -25.61 -7.35 13.83
N TYR A 2 -25.73 -6.11 13.36
CA TYR A 2 -24.96 -5.61 12.22
C TYR A 2 -23.97 -4.55 12.70
N LEU A 3 -22.75 -4.59 12.18
CA LEU A 3 -21.75 -3.55 12.37
C LEU A 3 -21.73 -2.68 11.11
N CYS A 4 -21.88 -1.37 11.26
CA CYS A 4 -21.83 -0.41 10.16
C CYS A 4 -20.75 0.64 10.45
N LEU A 5 -19.90 0.92 9.46
CA LEU A 5 -18.91 2.00 9.49
C LEU A 5 -19.35 3.09 8.52
N ILE A 6 -19.50 4.32 9.01
CA ILE A 6 -19.80 5.51 8.20
C ILE A 6 -18.52 6.32 8.11
N LEU A 7 -17.97 6.46 6.90
CA LEU A 7 -16.68 7.09 6.62
C LEU A 7 -16.86 8.24 5.62
N GLU A 8 -15.83 9.09 5.50
CA GLU A 8 -15.81 10.14 4.48
C GLU A 8 -15.77 9.53 3.06
N TYR A 9 -16.41 10.22 2.11
CA TYR A 9 -16.42 9.80 0.70
C TYR A 9 -15.23 10.38 -0.05
N CYS A 10 -14.37 9.51 -0.59
CA CYS A 10 -13.20 9.89 -1.39
C CYS A 10 -13.55 9.96 -2.89
N ALA A 11 -13.92 11.14 -3.37
CA ALA A 11 -14.45 11.34 -4.73
C ALA A 11 -13.46 11.03 -5.87
N GLY A 12 -12.15 11.11 -5.61
CA GLY A 12 -11.10 10.77 -6.59
C GLY A 12 -10.86 9.27 -6.75
N GLY A 13 -11.56 8.43 -5.98
CA GLY A 13 -11.41 6.98 -6.03
C GLY A 13 -10.08 6.48 -5.45
N ASP A 14 -9.81 5.20 -5.66
CA ASP A 14 -8.58 4.52 -5.22
C ASP A 14 -7.42 4.68 -6.22
N LEU A 15 -6.18 4.51 -5.75
CA LEU A 15 -5.01 4.63 -6.60
C LEU A 15 -4.94 3.55 -7.68
N ARG A 16 -5.62 2.41 -7.52
CA ARG A 16 -5.68 1.39 -8.58
C ARG A 16 -6.27 1.97 -9.86
N LYS A 17 -7.34 2.76 -9.76
CA LYS A 17 -7.94 3.46 -10.91
C LYS A 17 -7.03 4.57 -11.43
N VAL A 18 -6.39 5.31 -10.52
CA VAL A 18 -5.52 6.45 -10.86
C VAL A 18 -4.29 6.04 -11.67
N ILE A 19 -3.76 4.82 -11.47
CA ILE A 19 -2.60 4.32 -12.21
C ILE A 19 -2.79 4.46 -13.73
N ALA A 20 -3.98 4.11 -14.25
CA ALA A 20 -4.26 4.17 -15.69
C ALA A 20 -4.20 5.59 -16.25
N ASP A 21 -4.64 6.59 -15.48
CA ASP A 21 -4.59 8.00 -15.89
C ASP A 21 -3.18 8.57 -15.79
N LEU A 22 -2.40 8.17 -14.79
CA LEU A 22 -0.99 8.53 -14.70
C LEU A 22 -0.17 8.06 -15.90
N GLN A 23 -0.49 6.90 -16.48
CA GLN A 23 0.23 6.39 -17.66
C GLN A 23 -0.03 7.19 -18.94
N LYS A 24 -1.05 8.06 -18.96
CA LYS A 24 -1.34 8.96 -20.10
C LYS A 24 -0.50 10.24 -20.05
N LEU A 25 0.13 10.53 -18.91
CA LEU A 25 0.91 11.74 -18.71
C LEU A 25 2.35 11.58 -19.25
N PRO A 26 2.99 12.68 -19.66
CA PRO A 26 4.44 12.69 -19.89
C PRO A 26 5.20 12.24 -18.65
N GLU A 27 6.33 11.54 -18.84
CA GLU A 27 7.09 10.93 -17.75
C GLU A 27 7.47 11.93 -16.64
N ALA A 28 7.94 13.13 -17.00
CA ALA A 28 8.32 14.17 -16.05
C ALA A 28 7.14 14.64 -15.20
N GLU A 29 5.95 14.75 -15.79
CA GLU A 29 4.72 15.15 -15.08
C GLU A 29 4.24 14.02 -14.17
N ARG A 30 4.22 12.78 -14.68
CA ARG A 30 3.91 11.58 -13.90
C ARG A 30 4.81 11.49 -12.68
N LEU A 31 6.13 11.62 -12.85
CA LEU A 31 7.09 11.56 -11.75
C LEU A 31 6.79 12.61 -10.69
N LYS A 32 6.55 13.86 -11.10
CA LYS A 32 6.22 14.95 -10.17
C LYS A 32 4.95 14.64 -9.37
N ARG A 33 3.92 14.07 -10.02
CA ARG A 33 2.67 13.68 -9.36
C ARG A 33 2.86 12.52 -8.40
N VAL A 34 3.61 11.48 -8.79
CA VAL A 34 3.92 10.34 -7.93
C VAL A 34 4.71 10.75 -6.69
N ILE A 35 5.68 11.67 -6.81
CA ILE A 35 6.41 12.22 -5.65
C ILE A 35 5.44 12.91 -4.68
N GLY A 36 4.49 13.69 -5.19
CA GLY A 36 3.46 14.33 -4.38
C GLY A 36 2.56 13.33 -3.64
N LEU A 37 2.14 12.26 -4.32
CA LEU A 37 1.37 11.17 -3.72
C LEU A 37 2.17 10.44 -2.64
N LEU A 38 3.41 10.05 -2.95
CA LEU A 38 4.31 9.36 -2.02
C LEU A 38 4.53 10.16 -0.75
N SER A 39 4.75 11.47 -0.85
CA SER A 39 4.92 12.34 0.32
C SER A 39 3.72 12.26 1.27
N GLN A 40 2.49 12.28 0.72
CA GLN A 40 1.28 12.19 1.53
C GLN A 40 1.07 10.80 2.14
N ILE A 41 1.30 9.74 1.36
CA ILE A 41 1.21 8.34 1.82
C ILE A 41 2.22 8.10 2.95
N ALA A 42 3.47 8.53 2.76
CA ALA A 42 4.53 8.37 3.75
C ALA A 42 4.21 9.12 5.05
N ARG A 43 3.64 10.34 4.97
CA ARG A 43 3.20 11.09 6.16
C ARG A 43 2.07 10.37 6.91
N ALA A 44 1.08 9.84 6.19
CA ALA A 44 -0.02 9.09 6.79
C ALA A 44 0.52 7.82 7.47
N LEU A 45 1.36 7.04 6.79
CA LEU A 45 1.92 5.82 7.34
C LEU A 45 2.88 6.10 8.52
N ASN A 46 3.71 7.14 8.44
CA ASN A 46 4.55 7.55 9.55
C ASN A 46 3.72 7.87 10.80
N HIS A 47 2.55 8.50 10.65
CA HIS A 47 1.65 8.73 11.77
C HIS A 47 1.21 7.41 12.43
N LEU A 48 0.85 6.38 11.66
CA LEU A 48 0.54 5.06 12.23
C LEU A 48 1.75 4.47 12.97
N HIS A 49 2.90 4.45 12.30
CA HIS A 49 4.12 3.83 12.82
C HIS A 49 4.62 4.49 14.11
N THR A 50 4.55 5.83 14.20
CA THR A 50 4.92 6.55 15.44
C THR A 50 3.97 6.29 16.60
N HIS A 51 2.75 5.82 16.33
CA HIS A 51 1.79 5.38 17.35
C HIS A 51 1.80 3.85 17.55
N GLY A 52 2.83 3.15 17.06
CA GLY A 52 2.98 1.71 17.27
C GLY A 52 2.07 0.84 16.41
N VAL A 53 1.38 1.41 15.41
CA VAL A 53 0.42 0.69 14.56
C VAL A 53 1.05 0.30 13.23
N VAL A 54 0.95 -0.99 12.87
CA VAL A 54 1.26 -1.49 11.52
C VAL A 54 -0.04 -1.64 10.73
N HIS A 55 -0.07 -1.21 9.46
CA HIS A 55 -1.29 -1.26 8.63
C HIS A 55 -1.55 -2.66 8.07
N ARG A 56 -0.51 -3.34 7.57
CA ARG A 56 -0.54 -4.72 7.04
C ARG A 56 -1.33 -4.97 5.75
N ASP A 57 -1.92 -3.96 5.12
CA ASP A 57 -2.63 -4.13 3.83
C ASP A 57 -2.51 -2.89 2.96
N ILE A 58 -1.30 -2.35 2.87
CA ILE A 58 -0.97 -1.27 1.93
C ILE A 58 -1.01 -1.81 0.50
N LYS A 59 -1.88 -1.24 -0.32
CA LYS A 59 -2.06 -1.53 -1.75
C LYS A 59 -2.81 -0.36 -2.42
N PRO A 60 -2.77 -0.22 -3.76
CA PRO A 60 -3.42 0.89 -4.44
C PRO A 60 -4.93 1.00 -4.16
N GLU A 61 -5.61 -0.12 -3.92
CA GLU A 61 -7.05 -0.17 -3.60
C GLU A 61 -7.41 0.44 -2.24
N ASN A 62 -6.44 0.52 -1.31
CA ASN A 62 -6.62 1.03 0.05
C ASN A 62 -6.07 2.46 0.22
N ILE A 63 -5.66 3.11 -0.87
CA ILE A 63 -5.15 4.47 -0.88
C ILE A 63 -6.06 5.29 -1.79
N PHE A 64 -6.70 6.31 -1.24
CA PHE A 64 -7.76 7.05 -1.90
C PHE A 64 -7.35 8.49 -2.17
N LEU A 65 -7.93 9.08 -3.22
CA LEU A 65 -7.82 10.49 -3.54
C LEU A 65 -9.11 11.25 -3.23
N MET A 66 -8.93 12.43 -2.66
CA MET A 66 -9.96 13.43 -2.50
C MET A 66 -10.05 14.30 -3.76
N GLU A 67 -11.15 15.04 -3.91
CA GLU A 67 -11.36 15.97 -5.02
C GLU A 67 -10.28 17.07 -5.08
N ASP A 68 -9.78 17.51 -3.93
CA ASP A 68 -8.69 18.49 -3.81
C ASP A 68 -7.29 17.92 -4.08
N GLY A 69 -7.20 16.62 -4.42
CA GLY A 69 -5.94 15.92 -4.69
C GLY A 69 -5.18 15.45 -3.44
N THR A 70 -5.78 15.57 -2.26
CA THR A 70 -5.19 14.99 -1.03
C THR A 70 -5.41 13.49 -0.94
N VAL A 71 -4.49 12.80 -0.24
CA VAL A 71 -4.52 11.34 -0.07
C VAL A 71 -5.13 10.95 1.27
N ARG A 72 -5.98 9.90 1.26
CA ARG A 72 -6.43 9.17 2.44
C ARG A 72 -5.93 7.74 2.41
N LEU A 73 -5.32 7.30 3.51
CA LEU A 73 -5.05 5.88 3.73
C LEU A 73 -6.30 5.27 4.38
N GLY A 74 -6.79 4.15 3.84
CA GLY A 74 -8.02 3.52 4.28
C GLY A 74 -7.88 2.01 4.50
N ASP A 75 -8.99 1.41 4.93
CA ASP A 75 -9.09 -0.02 5.30
C ASP A 75 -8.11 -0.45 6.40
N PHE A 76 -8.46 -0.10 7.62
CA PHE A 76 -7.72 -0.47 8.83
C PHE A 76 -8.17 -1.82 9.41
N GLY A 77 -8.95 -2.63 8.67
CA GLY A 77 -9.50 -3.89 9.17
C GLY A 77 -8.44 -4.91 9.56
N LEU A 78 -7.24 -4.78 8.99
CA LEU A 78 -6.07 -5.60 9.30
C LEU A 78 -5.01 -4.85 10.12
N SER A 79 -5.22 -3.59 10.48
CA SER A 79 -4.24 -2.84 11.27
C SER A 79 -4.06 -3.45 12.66
N LYS A 80 -2.85 -3.31 13.23
CA LYS A 80 -2.55 -3.86 14.55
C LYS A 80 -1.53 -3.01 15.30
N GLU A 81 -1.79 -2.76 16.57
CA GLU A 81 -0.81 -2.19 17.49
C GLU A 81 0.22 -3.25 17.90
N LEU A 82 1.50 -2.87 17.90
CA LEU A 82 2.62 -3.72 18.30
C LEU A 82 2.97 -3.44 19.78
N THR A 83 2.23 -4.04 20.70
CA THR A 83 2.32 -3.74 22.16
C THR A 83 3.35 -4.58 22.92
N GLU A 84 3.52 -5.86 22.58
CA GLU A 84 4.39 -6.80 23.32
C GLU A 84 5.42 -7.52 22.44
N ASN A 85 4.98 -7.92 21.24
CA ASN A 85 5.84 -8.48 20.21
C ASN A 85 6.10 -7.38 19.18
N TYR A 86 7.37 -7.16 18.82
CA TYR A 86 7.77 -6.24 17.75
C TYR A 86 7.29 -6.65 16.34
N TYR A 87 6.30 -7.54 16.26
CA TYR A 87 5.70 -8.06 15.04
C TYR A 87 4.25 -8.52 15.26
N ALA A 88 3.48 -8.45 14.19
CA ALA A 88 2.17 -9.07 14.03
C ALA A 88 2.28 -10.35 13.18
N THR A 89 1.24 -11.18 13.25
CA THR A 89 1.11 -12.32 12.33
C THR A 89 0.88 -11.85 10.89
N LEU A 90 1.23 -12.72 9.94
CA LEU A 90 0.95 -12.50 8.53
C LEU A 90 -0.55 -12.25 8.28
N ALA A 91 -0.83 -11.18 7.54
CA ALA A 91 -2.14 -10.81 7.03
C ALA A 91 -1.95 -9.95 5.76
N GLY A 92 -3.03 -9.64 5.06
CA GLY A 92 -3.02 -8.73 3.92
C GLY A 92 -2.90 -9.42 2.57
N THR A 93 -2.76 -8.59 1.53
CA THR A 93 -2.79 -9.00 0.13
C THR A 93 -1.45 -9.61 -0.29
N LYS A 94 -1.46 -10.89 -0.65
CA LYS A 94 -0.26 -11.73 -0.85
C LYS A 94 0.81 -11.13 -1.77
N ILE A 95 0.41 -10.52 -2.88
CA ILE A 95 1.35 -9.93 -3.86
C ILE A 95 2.01 -8.64 -3.36
N TYR A 96 1.53 -8.06 -2.25
CA TYR A 96 2.13 -6.90 -1.59
C TYR A 96 2.99 -7.26 -0.36
N LEU A 97 3.07 -8.54 0.00
CA LEU A 97 3.82 -8.97 1.19
C LEU A 97 5.31 -9.06 0.90
N ALA A 98 6.12 -8.50 1.80
CA ALA A 98 7.57 -8.52 1.72
C ALA A 98 8.15 -9.95 1.81
N ALA A 99 9.35 -10.15 1.24
CA ALA A 99 10.02 -11.44 1.23
C ALA A 99 10.24 -11.99 2.65
N GLU A 100 10.64 -11.14 3.59
CA GLU A 100 10.82 -11.50 5.00
C GLU A 100 9.51 -11.91 5.68
N VAL A 101 8.37 -11.34 5.26
CA VAL A 101 7.03 -11.72 5.78
C VAL A 101 6.69 -13.14 5.34
N TRP A 102 7.02 -13.50 4.09
CA TRP A 102 6.85 -14.86 3.60
C TRP A 102 7.74 -15.88 4.31
N MET A 103 8.96 -15.49 4.66
CA MET A 103 9.94 -16.37 5.34
C MET A 103 9.59 -16.58 6.82
N PHE A 104 9.33 -15.50 7.53
CA PHE A 104 9.21 -15.54 9.00
C PHE A 104 7.77 -15.53 9.50
N ARG A 105 6.79 -15.24 8.63
CA ARG A 105 5.37 -15.06 9.01
C ARG A 105 5.16 -13.94 10.04
N ARG A 106 6.08 -12.97 10.04
CA ARG A 106 6.11 -11.81 10.94
C ARG A 106 6.03 -10.53 10.13
N MET A 107 5.14 -9.64 10.52
CA MET A 107 4.98 -8.31 9.92
C MET A 107 5.30 -7.24 10.96
N ASN A 108 6.12 -6.27 10.59
CA ASN A 108 6.36 -5.07 11.38
C ASN A 108 6.27 -3.85 10.45
N PHE A 109 6.74 -2.70 10.90
CA PHE A 109 6.70 -1.47 10.11
C PHE A 109 7.44 -1.57 8.75
N SER A 110 8.47 -2.41 8.62
CA SER A 110 9.19 -2.57 7.33
C SER A 110 8.33 -3.26 6.27
N ALA A 111 7.36 -4.08 6.67
CA ALA A 111 6.43 -4.72 5.74
C ALA A 111 5.55 -3.69 5.02
N ASP A 112 5.07 -2.66 5.74
CA ASP A 112 4.32 -1.56 5.12
C ASP A 112 5.23 -0.74 4.18
N MET A 113 6.49 -0.53 4.55
CA MET A 113 7.46 0.20 3.71
C MET A 113 7.76 -0.53 2.40
N PHE A 114 7.91 -1.85 2.44
CA PHE A 114 8.05 -2.67 1.23
C PHE A 114 6.83 -2.50 0.32
N ALA A 115 5.62 -2.60 0.88
CA ALA A 115 4.39 -2.45 0.14
C ALA A 115 4.23 -1.05 -0.50
N ILE A 116 4.64 0.02 0.18
CA ILE A 116 4.74 1.37 -0.43
C ILE A 116 5.65 1.35 -1.66
N GLY A 117 6.81 0.67 -1.58
CA GLY A 117 7.73 0.55 -2.71
C GLY A 117 7.07 -0.07 -3.94
N LEU A 118 6.26 -1.11 -3.74
CA LEU A 118 5.47 -1.72 -4.82
C LEU A 118 4.43 -0.76 -5.40
N VAL A 119 3.69 -0.06 -4.54
CA VAL A 119 2.71 0.95 -4.96
C VAL A 119 3.37 2.06 -5.79
N VAL A 120 4.51 2.58 -5.34
CA VAL A 120 5.25 3.63 -6.07
C VAL A 120 5.72 3.12 -7.42
N PHE A 121 6.24 1.90 -7.49
CA PHE A 121 6.64 1.28 -8.75
C PHE A 121 5.46 1.17 -9.72
N GLU A 122 4.29 0.74 -9.25
CA GLU A 122 3.07 0.65 -10.06
C GLU A 122 2.58 2.01 -10.53
N LEU A 123 2.64 3.05 -9.68
CA LEU A 123 2.28 4.41 -10.06
C LEU A 123 3.19 4.95 -11.18
N LEU A 124 4.48 4.60 -11.16
CA LEU A 124 5.45 5.04 -12.16
C LEU A 124 5.37 4.25 -13.48
N THR A 125 5.11 2.94 -13.40
CA THR A 125 5.26 2.03 -14.56
C THR A 125 3.94 1.48 -15.10
N GLY A 126 2.87 1.57 -14.33
CA GLY A 126 1.59 0.93 -14.63
C GLY A 126 1.57 -0.58 -14.38
N GLN A 127 2.66 -1.18 -13.89
CA GLN A 127 2.76 -2.63 -13.71
C GLN A 127 3.32 -3.00 -12.34
N HIS A 128 2.88 -4.13 -11.80
CA HIS A 128 3.47 -4.69 -10.58
C HIS A 128 4.93 -5.09 -10.85
N PRO A 129 5.91 -4.76 -9.99
CA PRO A 129 7.34 -5.03 -10.26
C PRO A 129 7.63 -6.53 -10.42
N PHE A 130 6.85 -7.36 -9.75
CA PHE A 130 6.98 -8.82 -9.81
C PHE A 130 5.93 -9.49 -10.71
N ASN A 131 5.33 -8.77 -11.67
CA ASN A 131 4.26 -9.29 -12.52
C ASN A 131 4.63 -10.65 -13.16
N ALA A 132 3.67 -11.58 -13.16
CA ALA A 132 3.84 -12.94 -13.67
C ALA A 132 2.48 -13.57 -14.01
N ASN A 133 2.51 -14.77 -14.58
CA ASN A 133 1.33 -15.45 -15.13
C ASN A 133 0.26 -15.82 -14.10
N ASN A 134 0.61 -15.88 -12.81
CA ASN A 134 -0.31 -16.14 -11.71
C ASN A 134 0.26 -15.63 -10.38
N GLU A 135 -0.58 -15.58 -9.35
CA GLU A 135 -0.22 -15.11 -8.00
C GLU A 135 0.99 -15.86 -7.42
N GLN A 136 1.06 -17.18 -7.56
CA GLN A 136 2.17 -17.97 -7.01
C GLN A 136 3.51 -17.58 -7.64
N ALA A 137 3.54 -17.36 -8.96
CA ALA A 137 4.73 -16.92 -9.65
C ALA A 137 5.16 -15.51 -9.24
N ILE A 138 4.22 -14.61 -8.93
CA ILE A 138 4.53 -13.28 -8.37
C ILE A 138 5.18 -13.44 -6.99
N ILE A 139 4.59 -14.27 -6.12
CA ILE A 139 5.13 -14.57 -4.79
C ILE A 139 6.55 -15.17 -4.87
N ASP A 140 6.78 -16.08 -5.81
CA ASP A 140 8.09 -16.72 -5.99
C ASP A 140 9.16 -15.73 -6.48
N LYS A 141 8.78 -14.72 -7.27
CA LYS A 141 9.67 -13.63 -7.65
C LYS A 141 9.97 -12.72 -6.45
N ILE A 142 8.95 -12.33 -5.68
CA ILE A 142 9.13 -11.52 -4.46
C ILE A 142 10.13 -12.17 -3.50
N LYS A 143 10.01 -13.47 -3.28
CA LYS A 143 10.91 -14.22 -2.38
C LYS A 143 12.36 -14.29 -2.85
N LYS A 144 12.64 -14.08 -4.14
CA LYS A 144 13.98 -14.19 -4.73
C LYS A 144 14.75 -12.86 -4.78
N GLY A 145 14.04 -11.73 -4.71
CA GLY A 145 14.61 -10.39 -4.91
C GLY A 145 14.65 -10.03 -6.39
#